data_AF-A0A2U3YFU1-F1
#
_entry.id   AF-A0A2U3YFU1-F1
#
_cell.length_a   1.000
_cell.length_b   1.000
_cell.length_c   1.000
_cell.angle_alpha   90.00
_cell.angle_beta   90.00
_cell.angle_gamma   90.00
#
_symmetry.space_group_name_H-M   'P 1'
#
loop_
_entity.id
_entity.type
_entity.pdbx_description
1 polymer ?
#
loop_
_entity_poly.entity_id
_entity_poly.type
_entity_poly.pdbx_seq_one_letter_code
_entity_poly.pdbx_strand_id
1 'polypeptide(L)'
;MIQEPALPPGWEMKYTSEGVRYFVDHNTRTTTFKDPRPGFESGTKQGSPGAYDRSFRWKYHQFRFLCHSNALPSHVKISVSRQTLFEDSFQQIMNMKPYDLRRRLYIIMRGEEGLDYGGIAREWFFLLSHEVLNPMYCLFEYAGKNNYCLQINPASSINPDHLTYFRFIGRFIAMVRCTAVRSLERAAAKEAGYTDSDLQWMPCL
;
A
#
# COMPACT_ATOMS: atom_id res chain seq x y z
N MET A 1 13.93 -29.79 -19.21
CA MET A 1 14.72 -28.80 -19.97
C MET A 1 13.74 -28.04 -20.86
N ILE A 2 13.37 -26.82 -20.49
CA ILE A 2 12.41 -26.03 -21.28
C ILE A 2 13.15 -25.53 -22.52
N GLN A 3 12.77 -26.00 -23.72
CA GLN A 3 13.29 -25.48 -24.98
C GLN A 3 12.83 -24.02 -25.12
N GLU A 4 13.76 -23.07 -24.95
CA GLU A 4 13.50 -21.67 -25.29
C GLU A 4 13.27 -21.58 -26.81
N PRO A 5 12.18 -20.95 -27.28
CA PRO A 5 11.91 -20.78 -28.70
C PRO A 5 13.00 -19.94 -29.38
N ALA A 6 13.35 -20.30 -30.61
CA ALA A 6 14.40 -19.64 -31.39
C ALA A 6 14.09 -18.15 -31.61
N LEU A 7 15.14 -17.33 -31.59
CA LEU A 7 15.02 -15.89 -31.85
C LEU A 7 14.64 -15.63 -33.32
N PRO A 8 13.94 -14.52 -33.63
CA PRO A 8 13.68 -14.12 -35.00
C PRO A 8 14.98 -13.93 -35.81
N PRO A 9 14.95 -14.08 -37.14
CA PRO A 9 16.12 -13.86 -37.99
C PRO A 9 16.74 -12.47 -37.78
N GLY A 10 18.07 -12.41 -37.64
CA GLY A 10 18.81 -11.17 -37.41
C GLY A 10 18.83 -10.70 -35.95
N TRP A 11 18.28 -11.47 -35.01
CA TRP A 11 18.35 -11.18 -33.58
C TRP A 11 19.34 -12.09 -32.87
N GLU A 12 20.14 -11.51 -31.97
CA GLU A 12 21.11 -12.23 -31.15
C GLU A 12 20.92 -11.90 -29.67
N MET A 13 21.02 -12.88 -28.79
CA MET A 13 20.97 -12.69 -27.33
C MET A 13 22.39 -12.67 -26.76
N LYS A 14 22.72 -11.63 -26.00
CA LYS A 14 24.00 -11.46 -25.30
C LYS A 14 23.79 -11.12 -23.82
N TYR A 15 24.87 -11.12 -23.06
CA TYR A 15 24.89 -10.74 -21.65
C TYR A 15 25.92 -9.63 -21.43
N THR A 16 25.58 -8.66 -20.58
CA THR A 16 26.54 -7.65 -20.13
C THR A 16 27.55 -8.29 -19.16
N SER A 17 28.63 -7.56 -18.85
CA SER A 17 29.61 -7.97 -17.82
C SER A 17 28.97 -8.17 -16.43
N GLU A 18 27.79 -7.60 -16.19
CA GLU A 18 26.99 -7.75 -14.98
C GLU A 18 26.01 -8.95 -15.04
N GLY A 19 26.06 -9.75 -16.11
CA GLY A 19 25.19 -10.91 -16.29
C GLY A 19 23.75 -10.57 -16.73
N VAL A 20 23.49 -9.33 -17.17
CA VAL A 20 22.17 -8.90 -17.63
C VAL A 20 21.98 -9.27 -19.09
N ARG A 21 20.89 -9.98 -19.41
CA ARG A 21 20.53 -10.38 -20.78
C ARG A 21 20.06 -9.17 -21.60
N TYR A 22 20.57 -9.02 -22.82
CA TYR A 22 20.13 -8.03 -23.79
C TYR A 22 20.07 -8.65 -25.19
N PHE A 23 19.30 -8.03 -26.08
CA PHE A 23 19.07 -8.47 -27.45
C PHE A 23 19.65 -7.47 -28.44
N VAL A 24 20.36 -7.98 -29.43
CA VAL A 24 20.97 -7.22 -30.50
C VAL A 24 20.17 -7.47 -31.77
N ASP A 25 19.64 -6.41 -32.36
CA ASP A 25 18.99 -6.46 -33.67
C ASP A 25 20.00 -6.05 -34.74
N HIS A 26 20.45 -7.02 -35.52
CA HIS A 26 21.39 -6.81 -36.63
C HIS A 26 20.73 -6.16 -37.85
N ASN A 27 19.39 -6.17 -37.95
CA ASN A 27 18.66 -5.54 -39.04
C ASN A 27 18.66 -4.01 -38.88
N THR A 28 18.41 -3.53 -37.66
CA THR A 28 18.40 -2.09 -37.34
C THR A 28 19.71 -1.60 -36.73
N ARG A 29 20.65 -2.51 -36.44
CA ARG A 29 21.92 -2.24 -35.73
C ARG A 29 21.70 -1.56 -34.38
N THR A 30 20.67 -1.98 -33.67
CA THR A 30 20.33 -1.46 -32.34
C THR A 30 20.39 -2.55 -31.28
N THR A 31 20.52 -2.14 -30.03
CA THR A 31 20.48 -3.05 -28.87
C THR A 31 19.29 -2.70 -27.99
N THR A 32 18.57 -3.70 -27.50
CA THR A 32 17.40 -3.51 -26.64
C THR A 32 17.39 -4.53 -25.52
N PHE A 33 16.79 -4.16 -24.39
CA PHE A 33 16.54 -5.07 -23.27
C PHE A 33 15.20 -5.80 -23.40
N LYS A 34 14.41 -5.46 -24.43
CA LYS A 34 13.13 -6.11 -24.72
C LYS A 34 13.34 -7.33 -25.62
N ASP A 35 12.83 -8.48 -25.19
CA ASP A 35 12.88 -9.70 -25.98
C ASP A 35 11.94 -9.57 -27.20
N PRO A 36 12.43 -9.82 -28.43
CA PRO A 36 11.64 -9.69 -29.66
C PRO A 36 10.65 -10.84 -29.89
N ARG A 37 10.66 -11.90 -29.08
CA ARG A 37 9.78 -13.07 -29.28
C ARG A 37 8.34 -12.75 -28.86
N PRO A 38 7.33 -13.05 -29.69
CA PRO A 38 5.93 -12.85 -29.33
C PRO A 38 5.57 -13.72 -28.11
N GLY A 39 5.13 -13.08 -27.02
CA GLY A 39 4.85 -13.72 -25.73
C GLY A 39 5.94 -13.55 -24.66
N PHE A 40 7.15 -13.13 -25.06
CA PHE A 40 8.15 -12.55 -24.16
C PHE A 40 8.08 -11.03 -24.22
N GLU A 41 6.88 -10.45 -24.00
CA GLU A 41 6.90 -9.08 -23.48
C GLU A 41 7.75 -9.16 -22.22
N SER A 42 8.82 -8.36 -22.16
CA SER A 42 9.67 -8.29 -20.98
C SER A 42 8.84 -7.71 -19.84
N GLY A 43 7.99 -8.55 -19.26
CA GLY A 43 7.60 -8.51 -17.88
C GLY A 43 8.88 -8.66 -17.11
N THR A 44 9.53 -7.53 -16.89
CA THR A 44 10.25 -7.21 -15.65
C THR A 44 9.69 -8.12 -14.58
N LYS A 45 10.50 -9.09 -14.12
CA LYS A 45 10.08 -10.01 -13.06
C LYS A 45 9.40 -9.17 -11.98
N GLN A 46 8.13 -9.51 -11.74
CA GLN A 46 7.17 -8.76 -10.95
C GLN A 46 7.80 -8.34 -9.62
N GLY A 47 7.97 -7.03 -9.42
CA GLY A 47 8.36 -6.46 -8.13
C GLY A 47 9.24 -5.23 -8.23
N SER A 48 10.19 -5.18 -9.17
CA SER A 48 11.06 -4.00 -9.32
C SER A 48 10.45 -3.02 -10.30
N PRO A 49 10.26 -1.73 -9.94
CA PRO A 49 9.94 -0.72 -10.94
C PRO A 49 11.02 -0.73 -12.00
N GLY A 50 10.62 -0.70 -13.27
CA GLY A 50 11.55 -0.58 -14.37
C GLY A 50 12.40 0.69 -14.26
N ALA A 51 13.12 1.03 -15.34
CA ALA A 51 13.91 2.25 -15.42
C ALA A 51 13.14 3.46 -14.86
N TYR A 52 13.84 4.29 -14.08
CA TYR A 52 13.24 5.44 -13.40
C TYR A 52 12.45 6.31 -14.37
N ASP A 53 11.20 6.60 -13.99
CA ASP A 53 10.33 7.52 -14.69
C ASP A 53 9.77 8.55 -13.69
N ARG A 54 9.60 9.80 -14.14
CA ARG A 54 9.06 10.91 -13.33
C ARG A 54 7.56 10.80 -13.10
N SER A 55 6.87 9.85 -13.74
CA SER A 55 5.44 9.63 -13.59
C SER A 55 5.02 9.32 -12.15
N PHE A 56 3.82 9.76 -11.77
CA PHE A 56 3.20 9.41 -10.50
C PHE A 56 3.08 7.88 -10.34
N ARG A 57 2.74 7.20 -11.44
CA ARG A 57 2.63 5.74 -11.48
C ARG A 57 3.94 5.06 -11.08
N TRP A 58 5.08 5.47 -11.62
CA TRP A 58 6.38 4.90 -11.24
C TRP A 58 6.69 5.12 -9.76
N LYS A 59 6.50 6.35 -9.25
CA LYS A 59 6.71 6.70 -7.83
C LYS A 59 5.80 5.90 -6.90
N TYR A 60 4.54 5.71 -7.29
CA TYR A 60 3.57 4.89 -6.56
C TYR A 60 4.01 3.42 -6.51
N HIS A 61 4.41 2.82 -7.64
CA HIS A 61 4.89 1.44 -7.67
C HIS A 61 6.18 1.25 -6.85
N GLN A 62 7.13 2.18 -6.93
CA GLN A 62 8.34 2.16 -6.09
C GLN A 62 8.00 2.23 -4.60
N PHE A 63 7.09 3.13 -4.21
CA PHE A 63 6.62 3.22 -2.84
C PHE A 63 5.96 1.92 -2.38
N ARG A 64 5.10 1.32 -3.21
CA ARG A 64 4.46 0.02 -2.92
C ARG A 64 5.48 -1.10 -2.73
N PHE A 65 6.48 -1.18 -3.59
CA PHE A 65 7.53 -2.18 -3.49
C PHE A 65 8.29 -2.06 -2.17
N LEU A 66 8.63 -0.83 -1.75
CA LEU A 66 9.29 -0.58 -0.47
C LEU A 66 8.41 -0.98 0.71
N CYS A 67 7.11 -0.68 0.68
CA CYS A 67 6.17 -1.10 1.72
C CYS A 67 6.05 -2.63 1.80
N HIS A 68 6.00 -3.32 0.66
CA HIS A 68 5.94 -4.78 0.61
C HIS A 68 7.23 -5.42 1.14
N SER A 69 8.38 -4.91 0.71
CA SER A 69 9.69 -5.46 1.09
C SER A 69 9.99 -5.29 2.58
N ASN A 70 9.42 -4.26 3.21
CA ASN A 70 9.55 -4.00 4.65
C ASN A 70 8.37 -4.53 5.47
N ALA A 71 7.42 -5.25 4.86
CA ALA A 71 6.27 -5.80 5.56
C ALA A 71 6.72 -6.97 6.44
N LEU A 72 6.28 -6.96 7.70
CA LEU A 72 6.55 -8.06 8.61
C LEU A 72 5.53 -9.19 8.38
N PRO A 73 5.95 -10.47 8.53
CA PRO A 73 5.04 -11.60 8.48
C PRO A 73 4.07 -11.57 9.67
N SER A 74 3.03 -12.41 9.61
CA SER A 74 1.91 -12.41 10.56
C SER A 74 0.96 -11.21 10.41
N HIS A 75 0.05 -11.08 11.36
CA HIS A 75 -1.05 -10.14 11.34
C HIS A 75 -1.31 -9.55 12.72
N VAL A 76 -1.91 -8.37 12.74
CA VAL A 76 -2.33 -7.65 13.94
C VAL A 76 -3.83 -7.50 13.90
N LYS A 77 -4.48 -7.73 15.04
CA LYS A 77 -5.92 -7.58 15.20
C LYS A 77 -6.19 -6.33 16.04
N ILE A 78 -7.04 -5.45 15.53
CA ILE A 78 -7.52 -4.27 16.26
C ILE A 78 -9.03 -4.44 16.46
N SER A 79 -9.47 -4.54 17.70
CA SER A 79 -10.88 -4.75 18.04
C SER A 79 -11.50 -3.47 18.57
N VAL A 80 -12.50 -2.94 17.88
CA VAL A 80 -13.08 -1.63 18.19
C VAL A 80 -14.61 -1.70 18.19
N SER A 81 -15.25 -0.82 18.96
CA SER A 81 -16.70 -0.60 18.89
C SER A 81 -17.02 0.65 18.08
N ARG A 82 -18.22 0.74 17.50
CA ARG A 82 -18.67 1.96 16.78
C ARG A 82 -18.80 3.17 17.69
N GLN A 83 -19.21 2.97 18.93
CA GLN A 83 -19.48 4.03 19.90
C GLN A 83 -18.20 4.61 20.51
N THR A 84 -17.15 3.80 20.60
CA THR A 84 -15.87 4.13 21.25
C THR A 84 -14.69 4.00 20.27
N LEU A 85 -14.96 4.21 18.98
CA LEU A 85 -14.02 3.95 17.88
C LEU A 85 -12.67 4.62 18.09
N PHE A 86 -12.68 5.89 18.48
CA PHE A 86 -11.47 6.70 18.66
C PHE A 86 -10.64 6.19 19.85
N GLU A 87 -11.25 6.03 21.02
CA GLU A 87 -10.57 5.59 22.25
C GLU A 87 -10.01 4.17 22.10
N ASP A 88 -10.81 3.23 21.59
CA ASP A 88 -10.38 1.84 21.38
C ASP A 88 -9.19 1.77 20.41
N SER A 89 -9.23 2.56 19.34
CA SER A 89 -8.17 2.64 18.34
C SER A 89 -6.91 3.29 18.93
N PHE A 90 -7.07 4.38 19.67
CA PHE A 90 -6.00 5.13 20.30
C PHE A 90 -5.21 4.24 21.26
N GLN A 91 -5.89 3.57 22.19
CA GLN A 91 -5.24 2.71 23.17
C GLN A 91 -4.48 1.56 22.50
N GLN A 92 -5.10 0.87 21.53
CA GLN A 92 -4.45 -0.25 20.85
C GLN A 92 -3.24 0.19 20.03
N ILE A 93 -3.36 1.26 19.25
CA ILE A 93 -2.29 1.72 18.35
C ILE A 93 -1.11 2.33 19.13
N MET A 94 -1.39 2.99 20.25
CA MET A 94 -0.34 3.55 21.11
C MET A 94 0.40 2.47 21.89
N ASN A 95 -0.30 1.43 22.35
CA ASN A 95 0.30 0.30 23.07
C ASN A 95 1.08 -0.65 22.15
N MET A 96 0.76 -0.68 20.86
CA MET A 96 1.51 -1.46 19.87
C MET A 96 2.86 -0.82 19.52
N LYS A 97 3.84 -1.68 19.23
CA LYS A 97 5.15 -1.22 18.77
C LYS A 97 5.06 -0.77 17.30
N PRO A 98 5.81 0.28 16.90
CA PRO A 98 5.68 0.86 15.56
C PRO A 98 5.92 -0.11 14.39
N TYR A 99 6.77 -1.12 14.59
CA TYR A 99 7.07 -2.13 13.57
C TYR A 99 5.92 -3.13 13.40
N ASP A 100 5.16 -3.44 14.45
CA ASP A 100 4.02 -4.37 14.37
C ASP A 100 2.88 -3.78 13.56
N LEU A 101 2.75 -2.45 13.50
CA LEU A 101 1.79 -1.75 12.64
C LEU A 101 2.06 -1.94 11.13
N ARG A 102 3.22 -2.49 10.75
CA ARG A 102 3.55 -2.85 9.35
C ARG A 102 3.08 -4.25 8.98
N ARG A 103 2.59 -5.05 9.94
CA ARG A 103 1.99 -6.36 9.68
C ARG A 103 0.61 -6.18 9.03
N ARG A 104 0.03 -7.27 8.54
CA ARG A 104 -1.32 -7.25 7.98
C ARG A 104 -2.33 -6.87 9.07
N LEU A 105 -3.09 -5.79 8.86
CA LEU A 105 -4.12 -5.35 9.79
C LEU A 105 -5.43 -6.12 9.57
N TYR A 106 -6.01 -6.61 10.66
CA TYR A 106 -7.37 -7.12 10.75
C TYR A 106 -8.15 -6.25 11.71
N ILE A 107 -9.16 -5.57 11.20
CA ILE A 107 -10.07 -4.78 12.03
C ILE A 107 -11.28 -5.66 12.37
N ILE A 108 -11.62 -5.70 13.65
CA ILE A 108 -12.75 -6.47 14.19
C ILE A 108 -13.70 -5.47 14.84
N MET A 109 -14.85 -5.24 14.20
CA MET A 109 -15.93 -4.43 14.76
C MET A 109 -16.70 -5.30 15.76
N ARG A 110 -16.71 -4.91 17.04
CA ARG A 110 -17.42 -5.65 18.09
C ARG A 110 -18.92 -5.59 17.85
N GLY A 111 -19.58 -6.76 17.89
CA GLY A 111 -21.03 -6.87 17.70
C GLY A 111 -21.48 -6.99 16.24
N GLU A 112 -20.55 -7.04 15.27
CA GLU A 112 -20.86 -7.25 13.85
C GLU A 112 -20.17 -8.50 13.33
N GLU A 113 -20.92 -9.39 12.66
CA GLU A 113 -20.33 -10.52 11.96
C GLU A 113 -19.66 -10.04 10.68
N GLY A 114 -18.35 -9.78 10.76
CA GLY A 114 -17.57 -9.33 9.62
C GLY A 114 -17.33 -10.44 8.60
N LEU A 115 -18.19 -10.54 7.60
CA LEU A 115 -18.00 -11.41 6.42
C LEU A 115 -16.79 -10.97 5.57
N ASP A 116 -16.53 -9.66 5.48
CA ASP A 116 -15.48 -9.08 4.64
C ASP A 116 -14.52 -8.15 5.39
N TYR A 117 -13.40 -8.72 5.84
CA TYR A 117 -12.31 -7.99 6.51
C TYR A 117 -11.76 -6.78 5.71
N GLY A 118 -11.88 -6.80 4.38
CA GLY A 118 -11.44 -5.72 3.51
C GLY A 118 -12.32 -4.47 3.57
N GLY A 119 -13.65 -4.65 3.60
CA GLY A 119 -14.62 -3.56 3.68
C GLY A 119 -14.58 -2.88 5.06
N ILE A 120 -14.52 -3.69 6.12
CA ILE A 120 -14.46 -3.19 7.50
C ILE A 120 -13.22 -2.34 7.74
N ALA A 121 -12.05 -2.74 7.23
CA ALA A 121 -10.85 -1.94 7.37
C ALA A 121 -10.98 -0.56 6.70
N ARG A 122 -11.60 -0.50 5.51
CA ARG A 122 -11.85 0.77 4.81
C ARG A 122 -12.80 1.67 5.57
N GLU A 123 -13.89 1.11 6.06
CA GLU A 123 -14.87 1.82 6.88
C GLU A 123 -14.21 2.36 8.15
N TRP A 124 -13.42 1.54 8.84
CA TRP A 124 -12.69 1.96 10.03
C TRP A 124 -11.76 3.16 9.76
N PHE A 125 -10.98 3.11 8.67
CA PHE A 125 -10.14 4.26 8.27
C PHE A 125 -10.97 5.51 8.00
N PHE A 126 -12.12 5.36 7.32
CA PHE A 126 -13.01 6.47 7.01
C PHE A 126 -13.63 7.09 8.28
N LEU A 127 -14.22 6.28 9.15
CA LEU A 127 -14.84 6.75 10.39
C LEU A 127 -13.80 7.39 11.31
N LEU A 128 -12.65 6.72 11.51
CA LEU A 128 -11.60 7.25 12.36
C LEU A 128 -11.01 8.56 11.82
N SER A 129 -10.93 8.73 10.49
CA SER A 129 -10.50 10.00 9.89
C SER A 129 -11.45 11.18 10.17
N HIS A 130 -12.73 10.92 10.45
CA HIS A 130 -13.66 11.96 10.87
C HIS A 130 -13.53 12.24 12.38
N GLU A 131 -13.37 11.19 13.19
CA GLU A 131 -13.18 11.30 14.64
C GLU A 131 -11.91 12.09 15.01
N VAL A 132 -10.79 11.91 14.30
CA VAL A 132 -9.56 12.67 14.54
C VAL A 132 -9.72 14.18 14.28
N LEU A 133 -10.74 14.58 13.53
CA LEU A 133 -11.08 15.98 13.22
C LEU A 133 -12.14 16.55 14.18
N ASN A 134 -12.56 15.78 15.18
CA ASN A 134 -13.56 16.23 16.14
C ASN A 134 -13.03 17.46 16.92
N PRO A 135 -13.74 18.62 16.87
CA PRO A 135 -13.33 19.83 17.56
C PRO A 135 -13.16 19.67 19.08
N MET A 136 -13.81 18.67 19.68
CA MET A 136 -13.73 18.37 21.11
C MET A 136 -12.32 18.00 21.57
N TYR A 137 -11.49 17.43 20.70
CA TYR A 137 -10.10 17.10 21.05
C TYR A 137 -9.15 18.31 20.96
N CYS A 138 -9.63 19.44 20.43
CA CYS A 138 -8.89 20.69 20.25
C CYS A 138 -7.57 20.56 19.46
N LEU A 139 -7.47 19.56 18.58
CA LEU A 139 -6.22 19.27 17.84
C LEU A 139 -6.07 20.11 16.57
N PHE A 140 -7.16 20.34 15.86
CA PHE A 140 -7.18 21.06 14.60
C PHE A 140 -8.17 22.22 14.64
N GLU A 141 -7.89 23.24 13.85
CA GLU A 141 -8.78 24.35 13.59
C GLU A 141 -8.86 24.62 12.09
N TYR A 142 -9.92 25.31 11.67
CA TYR A 142 -10.04 25.80 10.31
C TYR A 142 -9.42 27.19 10.23
N ALA A 143 -8.49 27.40 9.30
CA ALA A 143 -7.73 28.65 9.15
C ALA A 143 -8.59 29.86 8.70
N GLY A 144 -9.89 29.66 8.42
CA GLY A 144 -10.79 30.71 7.96
C GLY A 144 -12.27 30.38 8.16
N LYS A 145 -13.15 31.24 7.65
CA LYS A 145 -14.63 31.09 7.76
C LYS A 145 -15.21 29.91 6.98
N ASN A 146 -14.41 29.29 6.10
CA ASN A 146 -14.82 28.17 5.27
C ASN A 146 -13.99 26.93 5.64
N ASN A 147 -14.61 25.75 5.65
CA ASN A 147 -14.02 24.47 6.07
C ASN A 147 -12.97 23.89 5.09
N TYR A 148 -12.28 24.71 4.30
CA TYR A 148 -11.37 24.26 3.25
C TYR A 148 -9.92 24.05 3.71
N CYS A 149 -9.46 24.80 4.72
CA CYS A 149 -8.08 24.76 5.17
C CYS A 149 -8.01 24.30 6.62
N LEU A 150 -7.66 23.03 6.83
CA LEU A 150 -7.43 22.47 8.16
C LEU A 150 -5.97 22.70 8.57
N GLN A 151 -5.76 23.22 9.77
CA GLN A 151 -4.43 23.43 10.35
C GLN A 151 -4.36 22.91 11.79
N ILE A 152 -3.16 22.61 12.28
CA ILE A 152 -2.94 22.27 13.68
C ILE A 152 -3.31 23.49 14.51
N ASN A 153 -4.15 23.30 15.53
CA ASN A 153 -4.55 24.37 16.42
C ASN A 153 -3.37 24.78 17.32
N PRO A 154 -2.89 26.05 17.26
CA PRO A 154 -1.84 26.54 18.14
C PRO A 154 -2.23 26.45 19.63
N ALA A 155 -3.52 26.54 19.94
CA ALA A 155 -4.07 26.40 21.29
C ALA A 155 -4.31 24.93 21.72
N SER A 156 -3.86 23.94 20.93
CA SER A 156 -4.02 22.52 21.28
C SER A 156 -3.41 22.12 22.62
N SER A 157 -2.46 22.91 23.15
CA SER A 157 -1.87 22.72 24.48
C SER A 157 -2.87 22.81 25.64
N ILE A 158 -4.10 23.28 25.38
CA ILE A 158 -5.20 23.19 26.36
C ILE A 158 -5.50 21.73 26.75
N ASN A 159 -5.25 20.79 25.85
CA ASN A 159 -5.30 19.37 26.13
C ASN A 159 -3.89 18.88 26.51
N PRO A 160 -3.67 18.42 27.75
CA PRO A 160 -2.35 17.98 28.20
C PRO A 160 -1.81 16.80 27.37
N ASP A 161 -2.69 15.99 26.78
CA ASP A 161 -2.34 14.81 25.99
C ASP A 161 -2.26 15.08 24.49
N HIS A 162 -2.33 16.33 24.04
CA HIS A 162 -2.36 16.69 22.61
C HIS A 162 -1.18 16.13 21.81
N LEU A 163 0.03 16.08 22.37
CA LEU A 163 1.21 15.48 21.73
C LEU A 163 1.05 13.98 21.51
N THR A 164 0.42 13.30 22.46
CA THR A 164 0.13 11.87 22.38
C THR A 164 -0.89 11.60 21.28
N TYR A 165 -1.92 12.45 21.17
CA TYR A 165 -2.88 12.40 20.06
C TYR A 165 -2.24 12.67 18.69
N PHE A 166 -1.36 13.67 18.57
CA PHE A 166 -0.63 13.89 17.31
C PHE A 166 0.27 12.71 16.96
N ARG A 167 0.90 12.07 17.95
CA ARG A 167 1.69 10.85 17.73
C ARG A 167 0.82 9.70 17.23
N PHE A 168 -0.37 9.53 17.79
CA PHE A 168 -1.36 8.56 17.33
C PHE A 168 -1.79 8.85 15.88
N ILE A 169 -2.16 10.09 15.57
CA ILE A 169 -2.56 10.51 14.21
C ILE A 169 -1.43 10.26 13.21
N GLY A 170 -0.18 10.56 13.58
CA GLY A 170 0.98 10.27 12.76
C GLY A 170 1.14 8.77 12.46
N ARG A 171 0.95 7.90 13.47
CA ARG A 171 0.93 6.44 13.28
C ARG A 171 -0.23 6.02 12.39
N PHE A 172 -1.42 6.57 12.61
CA PHE A 172 -2.62 6.30 11.82
C PHE A 172 -2.45 6.62 10.34
N ILE A 173 -1.99 7.82 10.00
CA ILE A 173 -1.72 8.22 8.61
C ILE A 173 -0.64 7.34 7.97
N ALA A 174 0.39 6.94 8.73
CA ALA A 174 1.41 6.03 8.23
C ALA A 174 0.85 4.62 7.93
N MET A 175 -0.11 4.14 8.72
CA MET A 175 -0.78 2.85 8.50
C MET A 175 -1.63 2.85 7.22
N VAL A 176 -2.40 3.91 6.96
CA VAL A 176 -3.21 4.04 5.72
C VAL A 176 -2.37 3.71 4.49
N ARG A 177 -1.12 4.18 4.47
CA ARG A 177 -0.18 4.00 3.34
C ARG A 177 0.37 2.57 3.20
N CYS A 178 0.45 1.81 4.28
CA CYS A 178 0.94 0.43 4.27
C CYS A 178 -0.17 -0.59 4.03
N THR A 179 -1.42 -0.28 4.40
CA THR A 179 -2.54 -1.25 4.38
C THR A 179 -3.63 -0.99 3.35
N ALA A 180 -3.96 0.28 3.01
CA ALA A 180 -5.08 0.61 2.11
C ALA A 180 -4.89 0.03 0.69
N VAL A 181 -3.66 -0.30 0.35
CA VAL A 181 -3.29 -0.75 -0.98
C VAL A 181 -3.50 -2.27 -1.17
N ARG A 182 -3.50 -3.07 -0.10
CA ARG A 182 -3.75 -4.52 -0.18
C ARG A 182 -5.23 -4.89 -0.01
N SER A 183 -6.00 -4.13 0.76
CA SER A 183 -7.41 -4.46 1.05
C SER A 183 -8.36 -4.18 -0.12
N LEU A 184 -8.07 -3.17 -0.95
CA LEU A 184 -8.86 -2.87 -2.15
C LEU A 184 -8.74 -3.95 -3.23
N GLU A 185 -7.51 -4.42 -3.48
CA GLU A 185 -7.25 -5.39 -4.56
C GLU A 185 -7.76 -6.79 -4.20
N ARG A 186 -7.64 -7.20 -2.93
CA ARG A 186 -8.12 -8.51 -2.48
C ARG A 186 -9.63 -8.59 -2.37
N ALA A 187 -10.31 -7.49 -2.00
CA ALA A 187 -11.78 -7.46 -1.96
C ALA A 187 -12.36 -7.53 -3.39
N ALA A 188 -11.81 -6.76 -4.33
CA ALA A 188 -12.22 -6.79 -5.74
C ALA A 188 -11.96 -8.16 -6.39
N ALA A 189 -10.84 -8.82 -6.07
CA ALA A 189 -10.52 -10.14 -6.59
C ALA A 189 -11.39 -11.26 -5.98
N LYS A 190 -11.82 -11.12 -4.72
CA LYS A 190 -12.71 -12.08 -4.05
C LYS A 190 -14.17 -11.95 -4.54
N GLU A 191 -14.64 -10.74 -4.82
CA GLU A 191 -15.92 -10.49 -5.52
C GLU A 191 -15.93 -11.02 -6.96
N ALA A 192 -14.76 -11.10 -7.61
CA ALA A 192 -14.57 -11.72 -8.91
C ALA A 192 -14.36 -13.25 -8.86
N GLY A 193 -14.48 -13.88 -7.68
CA GLY A 193 -14.43 -15.35 -7.53
C GLY A 193 -13.04 -15.99 -7.45
N TYR A 194 -11.97 -15.21 -7.24
CA TYR A 194 -10.60 -15.73 -7.16
C TYR A 194 -10.22 -16.24 -5.75
N THR A 195 -9.44 -17.33 -5.70
CA THR A 195 -9.00 -17.98 -4.45
C THR A 195 -7.73 -17.33 -3.87
N ASP A 196 -7.39 -17.56 -2.59
CA ASP A 196 -6.21 -16.94 -1.94
C ASP A 196 -4.87 -17.37 -2.61
N SER A 197 -4.87 -18.51 -3.31
CA SER A 197 -3.79 -18.98 -4.20
C SER A 197 -3.69 -18.18 -5.51
N ASP A 198 -4.82 -17.68 -6.03
CA ASP A 198 -4.84 -16.87 -7.25
C ASP A 198 -4.45 -15.42 -6.97
N LEU A 199 -4.73 -14.93 -5.75
CA LEU A 199 -4.25 -13.64 -5.25
C LEU A 199 -2.72 -13.56 -5.16
N GLN A 200 -2.01 -14.69 -5.22
CA GLN A 200 -0.55 -14.75 -5.30
C GLN A 200 -0.03 -14.42 -6.71
N TRP A 201 -0.88 -14.53 -7.74
CA TRP A 201 -0.52 -14.42 -9.16
C TRP A 201 -1.22 -13.29 -9.91
N MET A 202 -2.20 -12.61 -9.31
CA MET A 202 -2.84 -11.45 -9.94
C MET A 202 -1.88 -10.25 -10.00
N PRO A 203 -1.64 -9.66 -11.19
CA PRO A 203 -0.87 -8.42 -11.30
C PRO A 203 -1.73 -7.27 -10.76
N CYS A 204 -1.23 -6.57 -9.73
CA CYS A 204 -1.83 -5.35 -9.21
C CYS A 204 -1.94 -4.31 -10.34
N LEU A 205 -3.15 -4.11 -10.88
CA LEU A 205 -3.49 -3.05 -11.83
C LEU A 205 -3.52 -1.67 -11.16
#